data_AF-A0A8U0P2T6-F1
#
_entry.id   AF-A0A8U0P2T6-F1
#
_cell.length_a   1.000
_cell.length_b   1.000
_cell.length_c   1.000
_cell.angle_alpha   90.00
_cell.angle_beta   90.00
_cell.angle_gamma   90.00
#
_symmetry.space_group_name_H-M   'P 1'
#
loop_
_entity.id
_entity.type
_entity.pdbx_description
1 polymer ?
#
loop_
_entity_poly.entity_id
_entity_poly.type
_entity_poly.pdbx_seq_one_letter_code
_entity_poly.pdbx_strand_id
1 'polypeptide(L)'
;MLYYFKSIYSACVIISVILMPLSFGEMYTSLLNVKQAINVERQLIDHLETYIEHESERLEDIKRFYAKVSDLHSEVYSGPSAAMANPLVAFTLIKRLQSEWRNLIYSDEAQENTQDFRSGYEEVEKEGSLPKLEDLQGAAKGLMRLQDVYALQVGGLVRGHFQRITDGNPIDIYSPTVSVPLSGDDCFLVGKVAYELEDYYHSVQWLEESVRLFRGAGGEWSPENEGTLEDALDHLAFSHFKTGNISYALSLSQELLNHDPMNGRVLKNVQKYERLLVDSPPLLSTDTGLKRPNTTYLRTRNTYERLCRTQGTQPTHYENPRLFCDYFNNDSPGLLLQPIRREVLSLQPYVVLYHSFITDSEAESIRDLAQTGLRRSVVASGEEQATAEYRISKSAWLKETAHPIIGRLDQRITLLTSLNVQPPYAEYLQVVNYGIGGHYEPHFDHATSASSPLFRLNTGNRVATFMIYLSSVDAGGSTAFIHANFSVPVLENAALFWWNLHRNGQGDGDTLHAGCPVLVGDKWVANKWIHEYGQEFQRRCSPNPEE
;
A
#
# COMPACT_ATOMS: atom_id res chain seq x y z
N MET A 1 -65.36 -24.80 32.99
CA MET A 1 -65.45 -23.37 32.65
C MET A 1 -64.02 -22.87 32.48
N LEU A 2 -63.49 -22.84 31.25
CA LEU A 2 -63.45 -21.66 30.37
C LEU A 2 -62.55 -20.57 31.01
N TYR A 3 -61.37 -20.19 30.51
CA TYR A 3 -60.96 -19.90 29.13
C TYR A 3 -59.44 -20.01 28.91
N TYR A 4 -59.09 -20.31 27.66
CA TYR A 4 -57.78 -20.25 27.01
C TYR A 4 -57.18 -18.82 26.98
N PHE A 5 -55.85 -18.71 27.14
CA PHE A 5 -55.04 -17.73 26.40
C PHE A 5 -53.68 -18.35 26.05
N LYS A 6 -53.50 -18.67 24.76
CA LYS A 6 -52.21 -18.87 24.11
C LYS A 6 -51.62 -17.48 23.85
N SER A 7 -50.36 -17.25 24.19
CA SER A 7 -49.54 -16.27 23.48
C SER A 7 -48.19 -16.89 23.18
N ILE A 8 -47.81 -16.78 21.90
CA ILE A 8 -46.74 -17.45 21.20
C ILE A 8 -45.45 -16.66 21.46
N TYR A 9 -44.44 -17.29 22.05
CA TYR A 9 -43.09 -16.76 22.04
C TYR A 9 -42.51 -16.95 20.63
N SER A 10 -42.46 -15.88 19.84
CA SER A 10 -41.59 -15.81 18.67
C SER A 10 -40.15 -15.73 19.15
N ALA A 11 -39.39 -16.81 18.98
CA ALA A 11 -37.94 -16.79 19.11
C ALA A 11 -37.36 -16.12 17.85
N CYS A 12 -37.14 -14.81 17.90
CA CYS A 12 -36.22 -14.16 16.97
C CYS A 12 -34.81 -14.64 17.35
N VAL A 13 -34.28 -15.57 16.55
CA VAL A 13 -32.85 -15.86 16.52
C VAL A 13 -32.17 -14.65 15.90
N ILE A 14 -31.74 -13.72 16.74
CA ILE A 14 -30.75 -12.71 16.35
C ILE A 14 -29.47 -13.49 16.11
N ILE A 15 -29.15 -13.72 14.84
CA ILE A 15 -27.80 -14.13 14.44
C ILE A 15 -26.93 -12.90 14.70
N SER A 16 -26.41 -12.79 15.91
CA SER A 16 -25.28 -11.91 16.21
C SER A 16 -24.08 -12.51 15.48
N VAL A 17 -23.87 -12.06 14.25
CA VAL A 17 -22.55 -12.15 13.62
C VAL A 17 -21.64 -11.36 14.55
N ILE A 18 -20.87 -12.07 15.38
CA ILE A 18 -19.76 -11.48 16.12
C ILE A 18 -18.73 -11.10 15.05
N LEU A 19 -18.89 -9.91 14.47
CA LEU A 19 -17.82 -9.20 13.80
C LEU A 19 -16.79 -8.90 14.89
N MET A 20 -15.78 -9.75 15.01
CA MET A 20 -14.58 -9.37 15.75
C MET A 20 -14.07 -8.09 15.10
N PRO A 21 -13.75 -7.04 15.88
CA PRO A 21 -13.19 -5.81 15.32
C PRO A 21 -11.86 -6.18 14.65
N LEU A 22 -11.86 -6.13 13.32
CA LEU A 22 -10.66 -6.22 12.51
C LEU A 22 -9.94 -4.90 12.71
N SER A 23 -9.05 -4.80 13.69
CA SER A 23 -8.14 -3.66 13.76
C SER A 23 -7.23 -3.71 12.52
N PHE A 24 -7.43 -2.76 11.62
CA PHE A 24 -6.64 -2.60 10.40
C PHE A 24 -5.30 -1.92 10.74
N GLY A 25 -4.46 -2.53 11.59
CA GLY A 25 -3.10 -1.99 11.81
C GLY A 25 -2.35 -1.84 10.47
N GLU A 26 -1.48 -0.85 10.30
CA GLU A 26 -0.69 -0.57 9.07
C GLU A 26 -1.34 -1.05 7.74
N MET A 27 -2.46 -0.45 7.31
CA MET A 27 -3.26 -0.78 6.13
C MET A 27 -2.44 -0.80 4.83
N TYR A 28 -1.50 0.12 4.66
CA TYR A 28 -0.65 0.23 3.46
C TYR A 28 0.20 -1.03 3.20
N THR A 29 0.38 -1.89 4.20
CA THR A 29 1.22 -3.10 4.13
C THR A 29 0.50 -4.31 3.53
N SER A 30 -0.80 -4.20 3.24
CA SER A 30 -1.63 -5.28 2.69
C SER A 30 -2.76 -4.74 1.78
N LEU A 31 -2.80 -5.19 0.53
CA LEU A 31 -3.89 -4.81 -0.39
C LEU A 31 -5.25 -5.39 0.00
N LEU A 32 -5.28 -6.47 0.78
CA LEU A 32 -6.53 -6.96 1.37
C LEU A 32 -7.19 -5.90 2.26
N ASN A 33 -6.39 -5.21 3.09
CA ASN A 33 -6.92 -4.18 3.97
C ASN A 33 -7.38 -2.93 3.19
N VAL A 34 -6.67 -2.56 2.12
CA VAL A 34 -7.12 -1.51 1.20
C VAL A 34 -8.47 -1.87 0.55
N LYS A 35 -8.63 -3.13 0.08
CA LYS A 35 -9.90 -3.61 -0.48
C LYS A 35 -11.05 -3.56 0.53
N GLN A 36 -10.76 -3.87 1.80
CA GLN A 36 -11.75 -3.80 2.87
C GLN A 36 -12.16 -2.34 3.19
N ALA A 37 -11.26 -1.38 3.05
CA ALA A 37 -11.55 0.05 3.26
C ALA A 37 -12.58 0.61 2.26
N ILE A 38 -12.75 0.00 1.08
CA ILE A 38 -13.80 0.37 0.12
C ILE A 38 -15.20 0.22 0.75
N ASN A 39 -15.41 -0.80 1.58
CA ASN A 39 -16.69 -0.98 2.27
C ASN A 39 -16.91 0.08 3.35
N VAL A 40 -15.82 0.56 3.96
CA VAL A 40 -15.85 1.63 4.96
C VAL A 40 -16.27 2.94 4.30
N GLU A 41 -15.65 3.27 3.17
CA GLU A 41 -16.02 4.45 2.38
C GLU A 41 -17.49 4.39 1.91
N ARG A 42 -17.99 3.20 1.54
CA ARG A 42 -19.42 3.04 1.22
C ARG A 42 -20.34 3.41 2.39
N GLN A 43 -20.01 3.00 3.61
CA GLN A 43 -20.80 3.40 4.80
C GLN A 43 -20.77 4.91 5.01
N LEU A 44 -19.61 5.55 4.82
CA LEU A 44 -19.49 7.01 4.92
C LEU A 44 -20.30 7.73 3.83
N ILE A 45 -20.35 7.18 2.61
CA ILE A 45 -21.21 7.69 1.53
C ILE A 45 -22.67 7.61 1.94
N ASP A 46 -23.14 6.50 2.52
CA ASP A 46 -24.53 6.37 2.97
C ASP A 46 -24.89 7.43 4.03
N HIS A 47 -23.97 7.70 4.97
CA HIS A 47 -24.13 8.79 5.96
C HIS A 47 -24.13 10.17 5.31
N LEU A 48 -23.28 10.40 4.30
CA LEU A 48 -23.21 11.66 3.57
C LEU A 48 -24.47 11.90 2.73
N GLU A 49 -25.00 10.88 2.06
CA GLU A 49 -26.27 10.96 1.32
C GLU A 49 -27.41 11.38 2.25
N THR A 50 -27.52 10.73 3.42
CA THR A 50 -28.53 11.08 4.43
C THR A 50 -28.39 12.53 4.90
N TYR A 51 -27.15 12.98 5.15
CA TYR A 51 -26.88 14.36 5.54
C TYR A 51 -27.29 15.37 4.46
N ILE A 52 -26.96 15.08 3.20
CA ILE A 52 -27.33 15.91 2.05
C ILE A 52 -28.85 16.00 1.90
N GLU A 53 -29.57 14.89 2.09
CA GLU A 53 -31.04 14.86 2.06
C GLU A 53 -31.63 15.77 3.15
N HIS A 54 -31.23 15.60 4.40
CA HIS A 54 -31.73 16.42 5.51
C HIS A 54 -31.38 17.92 5.37
N GLU A 55 -30.18 18.26 4.90
CA GLU A 55 -29.80 19.65 4.63
C GLU A 55 -30.59 20.25 3.46
N SER A 56 -30.94 19.43 2.47
CA SER A 56 -31.76 19.86 1.33
C SER A 56 -33.20 20.16 1.77
N GLU A 57 -33.80 19.30 2.59
CA GLU A 57 -35.13 19.52 3.17
C GLU A 57 -35.18 20.78 4.03
N ARG A 58 -34.20 20.92 4.95
CA ARG A 58 -34.04 22.12 5.78
C ARG A 58 -33.92 23.38 4.91
N LEU A 59 -33.11 23.34 3.85
CA LEU A 59 -32.92 24.47 2.96
C LEU A 59 -34.19 24.78 2.15
N GLU A 60 -34.95 23.78 1.73
CA GLU A 60 -36.25 23.96 1.08
C GLU A 60 -37.25 24.65 2.02
N ASP A 61 -37.27 24.25 3.29
CA ASP A 61 -38.10 24.86 4.32
C ASP A 61 -37.76 26.34 4.57
N ILE A 62 -36.46 26.67 4.63
CA ILE A 62 -35.96 28.05 4.71
C ILE A 62 -36.36 28.84 3.46
N LYS A 63 -36.16 28.29 2.26
CA LYS A 63 -36.53 28.93 0.98
C LYS A 63 -38.03 29.19 0.89
N ARG A 64 -38.86 28.24 1.32
CA ARG A 64 -40.32 28.37 1.39
C ARG A 64 -40.73 29.49 2.33
N PHE A 65 -40.12 29.58 3.51
CA PHE A 65 -40.38 30.68 4.44
C PHE A 65 -39.94 32.04 3.85
N TYR A 66 -38.76 32.11 3.25
CA TYR A 66 -38.26 33.31 2.58
C TYR A 66 -39.23 33.80 1.48
N ALA A 67 -39.66 32.90 0.59
CA ALA A 67 -40.59 33.24 -0.49
C ALA A 67 -41.91 33.81 0.07
N LYS A 68 -42.51 33.12 1.04
CA LYS A 68 -43.73 33.58 1.74
C LYS A 68 -43.57 34.99 2.32
N VAL A 69 -42.45 35.27 2.98
CA VAL A 69 -42.21 36.59 3.61
C VAL A 69 -41.94 37.66 2.55
N SER A 70 -41.15 37.33 1.53
CA SER A 70 -40.79 38.22 0.44
C SER A 70 -42.03 38.68 -0.31
N ASP A 71 -42.92 37.76 -0.70
CA ASP A 71 -44.17 38.04 -1.41
C ASP A 71 -45.11 38.94 -0.60
N LEU A 72 -45.24 38.67 0.71
CA LEU A 72 -46.03 39.54 1.60
C LEU A 72 -45.45 40.95 1.68
N HIS A 73 -44.12 41.11 1.59
CA HIS A 73 -43.47 42.41 1.64
C HIS A 73 -43.56 43.18 0.33
N SER A 74 -43.42 42.49 -0.80
CA SER A 74 -43.48 43.07 -2.14
C SER A 74 -44.90 43.40 -2.59
N GLU A 75 -45.92 42.64 -2.16
CA GLU A 75 -47.29 42.78 -2.65
C GLU A 75 -48.26 43.39 -1.61
N VAL A 76 -48.15 43.01 -0.34
CA VAL A 76 -49.14 43.37 0.70
C VAL A 76 -48.73 44.61 1.49
N TYR A 77 -47.45 44.72 1.88
CA TYR A 77 -46.98 45.83 2.72
C TYR A 77 -46.54 47.07 1.93
N SER A 78 -46.29 46.92 0.63
CA SER A 78 -45.95 48.01 -0.30
C SER A 78 -47.19 48.74 -0.86
N GLY A 79 -48.39 48.22 -0.63
CA GLY A 79 -49.66 48.79 -1.07
C GLY A 79 -50.16 49.99 -0.24
N PRO A 80 -51.26 50.66 -0.65
CA PRO A 80 -51.79 51.85 0.03
C PRO A 80 -52.09 51.60 1.52
N SER A 81 -52.08 52.66 2.33
CA SER A 81 -52.27 52.69 3.80
C SER A 81 -53.42 51.84 4.40
N ALA A 82 -54.30 51.24 3.58
CA ALA A 82 -55.35 50.31 3.97
C ALA A 82 -54.83 48.91 4.37
N ALA A 83 -53.64 48.48 3.94
CA ALA A 83 -53.11 47.14 4.27
C ALA A 83 -52.88 46.96 5.79
N MET A 84 -52.37 47.98 6.48
CA MET A 84 -52.16 47.97 7.93
C MET A 84 -53.44 48.28 8.75
N ALA A 85 -54.49 48.80 8.09
CA ALA A 85 -55.80 48.99 8.70
C ALA A 85 -56.61 47.68 8.78
N ASN A 86 -56.17 46.61 8.08
CA ASN A 86 -56.78 45.29 8.16
C ASN A 86 -56.25 44.51 9.39
N PRO A 87 -57.10 44.23 10.40
CA PRO A 87 -56.68 43.54 11.62
C PRO A 87 -56.08 42.15 11.37
N LEU A 88 -56.45 41.47 10.28
CA LEU A 88 -55.90 40.16 9.92
C LEU A 88 -54.46 40.26 9.40
N VAL A 89 -54.16 41.30 8.63
CA VAL A 89 -52.80 41.58 8.14
C VAL A 89 -51.89 41.99 9.30
N ALA A 90 -52.38 42.84 10.20
CA ALA A 90 -51.66 43.22 11.42
C ALA A 90 -51.41 42.00 12.33
N PHE A 91 -52.43 41.17 12.58
CA PHE A 91 -52.30 39.96 13.39
C PHE A 91 -51.27 38.97 12.81
N THR A 92 -51.35 38.68 11.50
CA THR A 92 -50.42 37.74 10.87
C THR A 92 -48.98 38.26 10.82
N LEU A 93 -48.77 39.57 10.71
CA LEU A 93 -47.45 40.19 10.86
C LEU A 93 -46.92 40.03 12.29
N ILE A 94 -47.71 40.39 13.30
CA ILE A 94 -47.33 40.26 14.72
C ILE A 94 -47.01 38.81 15.05
N LYS A 95 -47.87 37.85 14.65
CA LYS A 95 -47.63 36.42 14.83
C LYS A 95 -46.32 35.99 14.16
N ARG A 96 -46.10 36.39 12.91
CA ARG A 96 -44.88 36.01 12.17
C ARG A 96 -43.61 36.51 12.85
N LEU A 97 -43.61 37.78 13.29
CA LEU A 97 -42.48 38.39 14.01
C LEU A 97 -42.26 37.74 15.38
N GLN A 98 -43.33 37.36 16.08
CA GLN A 98 -43.19 36.80 17.42
C GLN A 98 -42.92 35.29 17.45
N SER A 99 -43.43 34.50 16.50
CA SER A 99 -43.31 33.04 16.54
C SER A 99 -42.61 32.45 15.32
N GLU A 100 -43.03 32.79 14.10
CA GLU A 100 -42.54 32.07 12.90
C GLU A 100 -41.05 32.35 12.61
N TRP A 101 -40.61 33.60 12.75
CA TRP A 101 -39.19 33.94 12.65
C TRP A 101 -38.33 33.26 13.72
N ARG A 102 -38.85 33.15 14.94
CA ARG A 102 -38.16 32.47 16.04
C ARG A 102 -37.95 30.99 15.75
N ASN A 103 -38.97 30.32 15.21
CA ASN A 103 -38.87 28.90 14.85
C ASN A 103 -37.75 28.64 13.83
N LEU A 104 -37.48 29.59 12.93
CA LEU A 104 -36.39 29.46 11.96
C LEU A 104 -35.03 29.81 12.56
N ILE A 105 -34.94 30.92 13.29
CA ILE A 105 -33.67 31.46 13.84
C ILE A 105 -33.13 30.57 14.96
N TYR A 106 -34.02 30.01 15.77
CA TYR A 106 -33.66 29.14 16.90
C TYR A 106 -33.96 27.67 16.59
N SER A 107 -34.00 27.28 15.31
CA SER A 107 -34.04 25.86 14.94
C SER A 107 -32.67 25.24 15.18
N ASP A 108 -32.65 24.10 15.89
CA ASP A 108 -31.44 23.31 16.12
C ASP A 108 -31.18 22.31 14.97
N GLU A 109 -32.07 22.23 13.97
CA GLU A 109 -32.03 21.25 12.87
C GLU A 109 -30.68 21.20 12.14
N ALA A 110 -30.05 22.35 11.89
CA ALA A 110 -28.71 22.43 11.29
C ALA A 110 -27.65 21.72 12.13
N GLN A 111 -27.72 21.93 13.45
CA GLN A 111 -26.80 21.39 14.41
C GLN A 111 -27.07 19.89 14.61
N GLU A 112 -28.33 19.49 14.67
CA GLU A 112 -28.77 18.09 14.74
C GLU A 112 -28.28 17.31 13.50
N ASN A 113 -28.57 17.79 12.29
CA ASN A 113 -28.09 17.17 11.05
C ASN A 113 -26.56 16.99 11.04
N THR A 114 -25.83 18.04 11.42
CA THR A 114 -24.36 18.01 11.49
C THR A 114 -23.86 17.03 12.56
N GLN A 115 -24.53 16.98 13.71
CA GLN A 115 -24.17 16.09 14.81
C GLN A 115 -24.44 14.62 14.46
N ASP A 116 -25.53 14.33 13.74
CA ASP A 116 -25.84 12.98 13.28
C ASP A 116 -24.80 12.50 12.25
N PHE A 117 -24.44 13.35 11.28
CA PHE A 117 -23.39 13.03 10.31
C PHE A 117 -22.04 12.77 11.00
N ARG A 118 -21.66 13.62 11.97
CA ARG A 118 -20.44 13.42 12.78
C ARG A 118 -20.50 12.10 13.55
N SER A 119 -21.65 11.78 14.15
CA SER A 119 -21.81 10.55 14.94
C SER A 119 -21.63 9.30 14.08
N GLY A 120 -22.10 9.32 12.82
CA GLY A 120 -21.86 8.24 11.86
C GLY A 120 -20.37 8.06 11.55
N TYR A 121 -19.62 9.15 11.33
CA TYR A 121 -18.16 9.07 11.17
C TYR A 121 -17.47 8.52 12.42
N GLU A 122 -17.84 9.00 13.61
CA GLU A 122 -17.27 8.53 14.88
C GLU A 122 -17.55 7.05 15.16
N GLU A 123 -18.67 6.50 14.67
CA GLU A 123 -18.97 5.07 14.76
C GLU A 123 -17.97 4.25 13.95
N VAL A 124 -17.77 4.63 12.69
CA VAL A 124 -16.77 4.02 11.80
C VAL A 124 -15.35 4.14 12.35
N GLU A 125 -15.02 5.28 12.94
CA GLU A 125 -13.72 5.51 13.59
C GLU A 125 -13.52 4.56 14.80
N LYS A 126 -14.54 4.38 15.64
CA LYS A 126 -14.50 3.49 16.82
C LYS A 126 -14.34 2.02 16.46
N GLU A 127 -14.82 1.60 15.29
CA GLU A 127 -14.60 0.25 14.77
C GLU A 127 -13.12 -0.03 14.44
N GLY A 128 -12.29 1.02 14.34
CA GLY A 128 -10.86 0.90 14.02
C GLY A 128 -10.60 0.63 12.55
N SER A 129 -11.55 1.00 11.69
CA SER A 129 -11.58 0.72 10.25
C SER A 129 -10.97 1.80 9.37
N LEU A 130 -10.70 2.99 9.93
CA LEU A 130 -10.12 4.11 9.21
C LEU A 130 -8.59 4.06 9.20
N PRO A 131 -7.95 4.49 8.09
CA PRO A 131 -6.51 4.63 8.02
C PRO A 131 -6.01 5.72 8.99
N LYS A 132 -4.81 5.52 9.52
CA LYS A 132 -4.11 6.49 10.35
C LYS A 132 -3.12 7.30 9.51
N LEU A 133 -2.58 8.37 10.08
CA LEU A 133 -1.51 9.16 9.45
C LEU A 133 -0.30 8.30 9.03
N GLU A 134 0.06 7.30 9.83
CA GLU A 134 1.13 6.34 9.51
C GLU A 134 0.85 5.53 8.24
N ASP A 135 -0.41 5.26 7.92
CA ASP A 135 -0.81 4.55 6.70
C ASP A 135 -0.61 5.41 5.46
N LEU A 136 -0.98 6.68 5.56
CA LEU A 136 -0.83 7.65 4.49
C LEU A 136 0.66 7.90 4.19
N GLN A 137 1.47 8.10 5.23
CA GLN A 137 2.92 8.21 5.11
C GLN A 137 3.55 6.92 4.54
N GLY A 138 3.08 5.75 4.98
CA GLY A 138 3.51 4.45 4.47
C GLY A 138 3.20 4.27 2.97
N ALA A 139 2.02 4.70 2.52
CA ALA A 139 1.63 4.69 1.11
C ALA A 139 2.51 5.64 0.27
N ALA A 140 2.77 6.86 0.76
CA ALA A 140 3.68 7.81 0.10
C ALA A 140 5.12 7.23 -0.04
N LYS A 141 5.66 6.63 1.03
CA LYS A 141 6.93 5.89 0.98
C LYS A 141 6.88 4.72 -0.02
N GLY A 142 5.75 4.05 -0.15
CA GLY A 142 5.50 3.02 -1.15
C GLY A 142 5.63 3.56 -2.58
N LEU A 143 5.03 4.72 -2.89
CA LEU A 143 5.14 5.37 -4.21
C LEU A 143 6.59 5.76 -4.53
N MET A 144 7.31 6.36 -3.58
CA MET A 144 8.73 6.69 -3.76
C MET A 144 9.58 5.44 -4.01
N ARG A 145 9.30 4.34 -3.31
CA ARG A 145 9.98 3.06 -3.56
C ARG A 145 9.72 2.52 -4.96
N LEU A 146 8.48 2.62 -5.45
CA LEU A 146 8.14 2.19 -6.81
C LEU A 146 8.84 3.05 -7.85
N GLN A 147 8.83 4.37 -7.66
CA GLN A 147 9.57 5.33 -8.49
C GLN A 147 11.03 4.92 -8.62
N ASP A 148 11.66 4.64 -7.49
CA ASP A 148 13.05 4.26 -7.41
C ASP A 148 13.37 2.91 -8.06
N VAL A 149 12.68 1.84 -7.63
CA VAL A 149 13.02 0.48 -8.06
C VAL A 149 12.73 0.29 -9.54
N TYR A 150 11.67 0.91 -10.07
CA TYR A 150 11.31 0.78 -11.48
C TYR A 150 11.78 1.94 -12.37
N ALA A 151 12.47 2.93 -11.79
CA ALA A 151 12.92 4.15 -12.48
C ALA A 151 11.76 4.90 -13.16
N LEU A 152 10.64 5.04 -12.44
CA LEU A 152 9.42 5.64 -12.97
C LEU A 152 9.53 7.16 -13.04
N GLN A 153 8.93 7.74 -14.06
CA GLN A 153 8.76 9.18 -14.15
C GLN A 153 7.59 9.63 -13.27
N VAL A 154 7.81 10.60 -12.39
CA VAL A 154 6.77 11.15 -11.51
C VAL A 154 5.61 11.73 -12.33
N GLY A 155 5.88 12.52 -13.38
CA GLY A 155 4.82 13.03 -14.25
C GLY A 155 3.99 11.94 -14.93
N GLY A 156 4.58 10.78 -15.24
CA GLY A 156 3.84 9.61 -15.73
C GLY A 156 2.94 9.03 -14.64
N LEU A 157 3.52 8.76 -13.46
CA LEU A 157 2.80 8.25 -12.29
C LEU A 157 1.58 9.12 -11.92
N VAL A 158 1.76 10.44 -11.92
CA VAL A 158 0.71 11.42 -11.64
C VAL A 158 -0.46 11.33 -12.61
N ARG A 159 -0.22 10.94 -13.86
CA ARG A 159 -1.27 10.70 -14.86
C ARG A 159 -1.82 9.27 -14.84
N GLY A 160 -1.34 8.42 -13.93
CA GLY A 160 -1.68 7.00 -13.86
C GLY A 160 -0.97 6.12 -14.90
N HIS A 161 0.11 6.62 -15.52
CA HIS A 161 0.92 5.87 -16.50
C HIS A 161 2.28 5.49 -15.92
N PHE A 162 2.57 4.19 -15.85
CA PHE A 162 3.83 3.70 -15.29
C PHE A 162 4.89 3.69 -16.39
N GLN A 163 5.62 4.81 -16.53
CA GLN A 163 6.61 5.03 -17.59
C GLN A 163 8.02 5.16 -17.03
N ARG A 164 9.02 4.62 -17.74
CA ARG A 164 10.45 4.89 -17.48
C ARG A 164 11.13 5.44 -18.73
N ILE A 165 12.26 6.11 -18.55
CA ILE A 165 13.12 6.51 -19.68
C ILE A 165 14.13 5.41 -19.98
N THR A 166 14.16 4.96 -21.23
CA THR A 166 15.20 4.09 -21.79
C THR A 166 15.70 4.71 -23.09
N ASP A 167 17.01 4.87 -23.22
CA ASP A 167 17.64 5.48 -24.41
C ASP A 167 17.05 6.85 -24.80
N GLY A 168 16.67 7.65 -23.79
CA GLY A 168 16.08 8.98 -23.96
C GLY A 168 14.59 9.00 -24.31
N ASN A 169 13.95 7.84 -24.47
CA ASN A 169 12.54 7.73 -24.81
C ASN A 169 11.71 7.17 -23.64
N PRO A 170 10.48 7.68 -23.41
CA PRO A 170 9.56 7.08 -22.47
C PRO A 170 9.07 5.73 -22.99
N ILE A 171 9.16 4.70 -22.16
CA ILE A 171 8.63 3.36 -22.39
C ILE A 171 7.60 3.06 -21.31
N ASP A 172 6.40 2.65 -21.74
CA ASP A 172 5.36 2.16 -20.86
C ASP A 172 5.78 0.82 -20.25
N ILE A 173 5.84 0.77 -18.93
CA ILE A 173 6.03 -0.45 -18.16
C ILE A 173 4.68 -1.12 -17.93
N TYR A 174 3.66 -0.32 -17.62
CA TYR A 174 2.31 -0.77 -17.40
C TYR A 174 1.33 0.38 -17.65
N SER A 175 0.22 0.08 -18.32
CA SER A 175 -0.89 1.01 -18.54
C SER A 175 -2.17 0.39 -17.97
N PRO A 176 -2.65 0.86 -16.81
CA PRO A 176 -3.89 0.38 -16.22
C PRO A 176 -5.09 0.63 -17.15
N THR A 177 -6.07 -0.27 -17.11
CA THR A 177 -7.36 -0.06 -17.79
C THR A 177 -8.20 1.04 -17.13
N VAL A 178 -7.98 1.27 -15.83
CA VAL A 178 -8.61 2.32 -15.04
C VAL A 178 -7.50 3.11 -14.35
N SER A 179 -7.41 4.41 -14.63
CA SER A 179 -6.44 5.31 -14.04
C SER A 179 -7.13 6.51 -13.40
N VAL A 180 -6.78 6.82 -12.16
CA VAL A 180 -7.15 8.08 -11.50
C VAL A 180 -5.89 8.95 -11.45
N PRO A 181 -5.90 10.15 -12.05
CA PRO A 181 -4.76 11.05 -11.96
C PRO A 181 -4.66 11.62 -10.54
N LEU A 182 -3.44 11.87 -10.09
CA LEU A 182 -3.16 12.54 -8.82
C LEU A 182 -3.35 14.05 -8.98
N SER A 183 -3.97 14.66 -7.97
CA SER A 183 -4.14 16.11 -7.85
C SER A 183 -2.85 16.81 -7.41
N GLY A 184 -2.87 18.15 -7.43
CA GLY A 184 -1.77 18.96 -6.87
C GLY A 184 -1.55 18.68 -5.39
N ASP A 185 -2.62 18.43 -4.64
CA ASP A 185 -2.58 18.11 -3.21
C ASP A 185 -2.02 16.71 -2.94
N ASP A 186 -2.42 15.71 -3.73
CA ASP A 186 -1.84 14.36 -3.64
C ASP A 186 -0.32 14.38 -3.86
N CYS A 187 0.13 15.14 -4.87
CA CYS A 187 1.55 15.31 -5.15
C CYS A 187 2.26 16.08 -4.03
N PHE A 188 1.60 17.10 -3.46
CA PHE A 188 2.12 17.88 -2.34
C PHE A 188 2.37 16.97 -1.14
N LEU A 189 1.41 16.12 -0.79
CA LEU A 189 1.51 15.19 0.32
C LEU A 189 2.69 14.24 0.17
N VAL A 190 2.88 13.61 -1.00
CA VAL A 190 4.04 12.73 -1.22
C VAL A 190 5.35 13.52 -1.12
N GLY A 191 5.39 14.72 -1.70
CA GLY A 191 6.54 15.62 -1.64
C GLY A 191 6.87 16.14 -0.23
N LYS A 192 5.85 16.37 0.60
CA LYS A 192 5.94 16.76 2.01
C LYS A 192 6.46 15.63 2.88
N VAL A 193 5.98 14.40 2.69
CA VAL A 193 6.55 13.21 3.36
C VAL A 193 8.03 13.05 3.02
N ALA A 194 8.40 13.20 1.75
CA ALA A 194 9.80 13.17 1.33
C ALA A 194 10.63 14.29 1.98
N TYR A 195 10.08 15.50 2.03
CA TYR A 195 10.70 16.66 2.67
C TYR A 195 10.98 16.44 4.16
N GLU A 196 10.01 15.90 4.89
CA GLU A 196 10.11 15.61 6.34
C GLU A 196 11.15 14.52 6.64
N LEU A 197 11.37 13.59 5.69
CA LEU A 197 12.42 12.57 5.77
C LEU A 197 13.80 13.08 5.31
N GLU A 198 13.92 14.37 5.00
CA GLU A 198 15.10 15.00 4.39
C GLU A 198 15.52 14.36 3.04
N ASP A 199 14.60 13.67 2.38
CA ASP A 199 14.77 13.12 1.04
C ASP A 199 14.43 14.18 -0.01
N TYR A 200 15.34 15.14 -0.16
CA TYR A 200 15.15 16.23 -1.12
C TYR A 200 15.19 15.78 -2.59
N TYR A 201 15.66 14.55 -2.87
CA TYR A 201 15.60 13.97 -4.21
C TYR A 201 14.16 13.61 -4.60
N HIS A 202 13.41 12.95 -3.73
CA HIS A 202 12.00 12.70 -4.00
C HIS A 202 11.17 13.97 -3.84
N SER A 203 11.47 14.78 -2.81
CA SER A 203 10.72 16.00 -2.51
C SER A 203 10.67 16.95 -3.69
N VAL A 204 11.81 17.24 -4.34
CA VAL A 204 11.83 18.11 -5.52
C VAL A 204 10.92 17.57 -6.63
N GLN A 205 11.07 16.30 -7.01
CA GLN A 205 10.33 15.74 -8.15
C GLN A 205 8.81 15.75 -7.95
N TRP A 206 8.35 15.41 -6.73
CA TRP A 206 6.91 15.40 -6.41
C TRP A 206 6.34 16.81 -6.22
N LEU A 207 7.08 17.71 -5.58
CA LEU A 207 6.64 19.09 -5.38
C LEU A 207 6.63 19.90 -6.69
N GLU A 208 7.52 19.61 -7.65
CA GLU A 208 7.47 20.21 -8.99
C GLU A 208 6.16 19.86 -9.71
N GLU A 209 5.73 18.60 -9.67
CA GLU A 209 4.43 18.19 -10.23
C GLU A 209 3.25 18.79 -9.46
N SER A 210 3.34 18.86 -8.13
CA SER A 210 2.35 19.52 -7.28
C SER A 210 2.13 20.99 -7.68
N VAL A 211 3.21 21.78 -7.73
CA VAL A 211 3.15 23.19 -8.13
C VAL A 211 2.64 23.33 -9.57
N ARG A 212 3.07 22.45 -10.49
CA ARG A 212 2.57 22.46 -11.87
C ARG A 212 1.06 22.24 -11.94
N LEU A 213 0.52 21.30 -11.16
CA LEU A 213 -0.91 20.99 -11.12
C LEU A 213 -1.72 22.10 -10.45
N PHE A 214 -1.28 22.63 -9.31
CA PHE A 214 -1.95 23.76 -8.65
C PHE A 214 -2.04 24.99 -9.55
N ARG A 215 -0.96 25.32 -10.27
CA ARG A 215 -0.98 26.39 -11.29
C ARG A 215 -1.96 26.08 -12.43
N GLY A 216 -1.98 24.83 -12.89
CA GLY A 216 -2.86 24.38 -13.98
C GLY A 216 -4.35 24.42 -13.64
N ALA A 217 -4.70 24.22 -12.37
CA ALA A 217 -6.07 24.33 -11.85
C ALA A 217 -6.52 25.79 -11.63
N GLY A 218 -5.73 26.79 -12.04
CA GLY A 218 -6.06 28.20 -11.84
C GLY A 218 -5.98 28.67 -10.38
N GLY A 219 -5.38 27.88 -9.49
CA GLY A 219 -5.34 28.16 -8.06
C GLY A 219 -6.68 27.97 -7.34
N GLU A 220 -7.66 27.30 -7.95
CA GLU A 220 -8.90 26.93 -7.26
C GLU A 220 -8.59 25.91 -6.16
N TRP A 221 -8.59 26.38 -4.92
CA TRP A 221 -8.46 25.54 -3.74
C TRP A 221 -9.81 24.89 -3.42
N SER A 222 -9.79 23.58 -3.20
CA SER A 222 -10.96 22.81 -2.79
C SER A 222 -10.95 22.60 -1.28
N PRO A 223 -12.11 22.64 -0.60
CA PRO A 223 -12.21 22.36 0.85
C PRO A 223 -11.60 21.03 1.30
N GLU A 224 -11.49 20.07 0.40
CA GLU A 224 -10.93 18.73 0.65
C GLU A 224 -9.39 18.72 0.65
N ASN A 225 -8.74 19.74 0.09
CA ASN A 225 -7.28 19.79 -0.01
C ASN A 225 -6.64 20.16 1.35
N GLU A 226 -5.59 19.45 1.75
CA GLU A 226 -4.81 19.81 2.94
C GLU A 226 -3.79 20.93 2.63
N GLY A 227 -3.19 20.90 1.44
CA GLY A 227 -2.15 21.82 0.98
C GLY A 227 -2.64 22.88 -0.01
N THR A 228 -1.84 23.93 -0.11
CA THR A 228 -2.04 25.05 -1.05
C THR A 228 -0.88 25.18 -2.04
N LEU A 229 -1.05 26.03 -3.07
CA LEU A 229 0.04 26.39 -3.97
C LEU A 229 1.18 27.06 -3.17
N GLU A 230 0.86 27.92 -2.22
CA GLU A 230 1.80 28.62 -1.36
C GLU A 230 2.62 27.65 -0.52
N ASP A 231 1.99 26.62 0.06
CA ASP A 231 2.68 25.56 0.80
C ASP A 231 3.63 24.78 -0.12
N ALA A 232 3.15 24.38 -1.30
CA ALA A 232 3.96 23.64 -2.27
C ALA A 232 5.18 24.47 -2.74
N LEU A 233 5.01 25.77 -3.01
CA LEU A 233 6.09 26.69 -3.39
C LEU A 233 7.14 26.83 -2.28
N ASP A 234 6.72 26.97 -1.02
CA ASP A 234 7.63 27.12 0.12
C ASP A 234 8.49 25.86 0.32
N HIS A 235 7.85 24.67 0.33
CA HIS A 235 8.57 23.40 0.47
C HIS A 235 9.50 23.16 -0.71
N LEU A 236 9.04 23.43 -1.94
CA LEU A 236 9.83 23.24 -3.16
C LEU A 236 11.05 24.16 -3.19
N ALA A 237 10.87 25.43 -2.83
CA ALA A 237 11.97 26.39 -2.75
C ALA A 237 13.06 25.92 -1.79
N PHE A 238 12.68 25.42 -0.61
CA PHE A 238 13.65 24.90 0.35
C PHE A 238 14.32 23.61 -0.14
N SER A 239 13.59 22.70 -0.77
CA SER A 239 14.14 21.46 -1.36
C SER A 239 15.15 21.77 -2.47
N HIS A 240 14.91 22.77 -3.31
CA HIS A 240 15.90 23.23 -4.30
C HIS A 240 17.12 23.88 -3.65
N PHE A 241 16.93 24.66 -2.58
CA PHE A 241 18.05 25.21 -1.82
C PHE A 241 18.93 24.09 -1.25
N LYS A 242 18.34 23.04 -0.69
CA LYS A 242 19.03 21.88 -0.13
C LYS A 242 19.77 21.05 -1.17
N THR A 243 19.27 21.00 -2.39
CA THR A 243 19.91 20.30 -3.52
C THR A 243 20.89 21.18 -4.30
N GLY A 244 21.10 22.43 -3.88
CA GLY A 244 22.09 23.35 -4.43
C GLY A 244 21.60 24.23 -5.60
N ASN A 245 20.33 24.10 -6.02
CA ASN A 245 19.74 24.96 -7.04
C ASN A 245 19.20 26.27 -6.43
N ILE A 246 20.13 27.10 -5.92
CA ILE A 246 19.81 28.34 -5.19
C ILE A 246 19.08 29.34 -6.09
N SER A 247 19.43 29.41 -7.38
CA SER A 247 18.75 30.30 -8.34
C SER A 247 17.27 29.98 -8.48
N TYR A 248 16.92 28.70 -8.56
CA TYR A 248 15.52 28.31 -8.69
C TYR A 248 14.76 28.41 -7.36
N ALA A 249 15.42 28.10 -6.24
CA ALA A 249 14.88 28.37 -4.91
C ALA A 249 14.52 29.86 -4.71
N LEU A 250 15.37 30.77 -5.21
CA LEU A 250 15.10 32.21 -5.19
C LEU A 250 13.88 32.58 -6.04
N SER A 251 13.77 32.07 -7.27
CA SER A 251 12.61 32.39 -8.12
C SER A 251 11.29 31.90 -7.52
N LEU A 252 11.27 30.70 -6.94
CA LEU A 252 10.08 30.15 -6.27
C LEU A 252 9.71 30.96 -5.02
N SER A 253 10.71 31.40 -4.25
CA SER A 253 10.47 32.25 -3.07
C SER A 253 9.94 33.63 -3.45
N GLN A 254 10.40 34.20 -4.56
CA GLN A 254 9.88 35.47 -5.09
C GLN A 254 8.44 35.33 -5.59
N GLU A 255 8.12 34.21 -6.26
CA GLU A 255 6.74 33.90 -6.63
C GLU A 255 5.85 33.81 -5.41
N LEU A 256 6.26 33.08 -4.37
CA LEU A 256 5.51 32.98 -3.12
C LEU A 256 5.25 34.36 -2.47
N LEU A 257 6.21 35.29 -2.53
CA LEU A 257 6.02 36.66 -2.02
C LEU A 257 5.05 37.50 -2.85
N ASN A 258 4.76 37.14 -4.10
CA ASN A 258 3.70 37.80 -4.86
C ASN A 258 2.31 37.41 -4.32
N HIS A 259 2.18 36.20 -3.76
CA HIS A 259 0.95 35.71 -3.12
C HIS A 259 0.85 36.20 -1.67
N ASP A 260 1.94 36.13 -0.90
CA ASP A 260 2.03 36.59 0.49
C ASP A 260 3.20 37.57 0.68
N PRO A 261 3.02 38.86 0.35
CA PRO A 261 4.10 39.86 0.46
C PRO A 261 4.62 40.09 1.88
N MET A 262 3.83 39.75 2.90
CA MET A 262 4.16 39.99 4.31
C MET A 262 4.87 38.80 4.96
N ASN A 263 5.19 37.75 4.18
CA ASN A 263 5.84 36.55 4.71
C ASN A 263 7.29 36.83 5.16
N GLY A 264 7.45 37.17 6.44
CA GLY A 264 8.73 37.55 7.03
C GLY A 264 9.79 36.43 6.98
N ARG A 265 9.39 35.16 6.91
CA ARG A 265 10.32 34.02 6.77
C ARG A 265 10.86 33.97 5.34
N VAL A 266 9.99 34.04 4.34
CA VAL A 266 10.37 33.96 2.93
C VAL A 266 11.21 35.18 2.52
N LEU A 267 10.89 36.38 3.01
CA LEU A 267 11.71 37.59 2.82
C LEU A 267 13.16 37.39 3.28
N LYS A 268 13.37 36.74 4.44
CA LYS A 268 14.72 36.42 4.95
C LYS A 268 15.41 35.37 4.08
N ASN A 269 14.67 34.37 3.58
CA ASN A 269 15.21 33.36 2.66
C ASN A 269 15.68 33.99 1.35
N VAL A 270 14.88 34.88 0.75
CA VAL A 270 15.24 35.64 -0.47
C VAL A 270 16.54 36.40 -0.26
N GLN A 271 16.64 37.21 0.81
CA GLN A 271 17.87 37.95 1.12
C GLN A 271 19.08 37.03 1.31
N LYS A 272 18.89 35.85 1.90
CA LYS A 272 19.94 34.85 2.07
C LYS A 272 20.37 34.27 0.72
N TYR A 273 19.42 33.88 -0.13
CA TYR A 273 19.72 33.28 -1.44
C TYR A 273 20.41 34.28 -2.37
N GLU A 274 19.97 35.54 -2.38
CA GLU A 274 20.62 36.63 -3.12
C GLU A 274 22.08 36.82 -2.69
N ARG A 275 22.36 36.86 -1.39
CA ARG A 275 23.75 36.95 -0.88
C ARG A 275 24.60 35.75 -1.32
N LEU A 276 24.09 34.54 -1.19
CA LEU A 276 24.82 33.32 -1.57
C LEU A 276 25.15 33.29 -3.07
N LEU A 277 24.25 33.78 -3.93
CA LEU A 277 24.48 33.86 -5.37
C LEU A 277 25.52 34.92 -5.75
N VAL A 278 25.64 36.00 -4.97
CA VAL A 278 26.70 37.00 -5.14
C VAL A 278 28.05 36.45 -4.68
N ASP A 279 28.10 35.79 -3.52
CA ASP A 279 29.32 35.26 -2.92
C ASP A 279 29.87 34.05 -3.68
N SER A 280 29.01 33.30 -4.38
CA SER A 280 29.38 32.12 -5.16
C SER A 280 28.52 32.05 -6.43
N PRO A 281 28.95 32.73 -7.50
CA PRO A 281 28.23 32.72 -8.77
C PRO A 281 28.08 31.29 -9.29
N PRO A 282 26.92 30.90 -9.85
CA PRO A 282 26.73 29.57 -10.39
C PRO A 282 27.78 29.28 -11.48
N LEU A 283 28.59 28.24 -11.27
CA LEU A 283 29.49 27.73 -12.30
C LEU A 283 28.65 27.26 -13.49
N LEU A 284 29.10 27.55 -14.72
CA LEU A 284 28.54 27.09 -16.00
C LEU A 284 28.63 25.56 -16.20
N SER A 285 28.62 24.77 -15.12
CA SER A 285 28.63 23.30 -15.18
C SER A 285 27.21 22.78 -15.39
N THR A 286 27.00 22.21 -16.56
CA THR A 286 25.76 21.63 -17.10
C THR A 286 25.33 20.30 -16.47
N ASP A 287 25.73 20.01 -15.23
CA ASP A 287 25.32 18.77 -14.56
C ASP A 287 25.04 18.99 -13.07
N THR A 288 23.95 19.71 -12.81
CA THR A 288 23.28 19.80 -11.49
C THR A 288 22.13 18.79 -11.40
N GLY A 289 22.28 17.61 -12.02
CA GLY A 289 21.27 16.57 -11.95
C GLY A 289 20.95 16.23 -10.50
N LEU A 290 19.67 16.16 -10.16
CA LEU A 290 19.18 15.77 -8.85
C LEU A 290 19.75 14.38 -8.50
N LYS A 291 20.64 14.29 -7.51
CA LYS A 291 21.29 13.02 -7.16
C LYS A 291 20.52 12.30 -6.05
N ARG A 292 20.15 11.06 -6.32
CA ARG A 292 19.55 10.18 -5.30
C ARG A 292 20.52 9.94 -4.15
N PRO A 293 20.08 10.00 -2.88
CA PRO A 293 20.93 9.70 -1.74
C PRO A 293 21.51 8.28 -1.80
N ASN A 294 22.80 8.16 -1.47
CA ASN A 294 23.45 6.86 -1.30
C ASN A 294 22.92 6.18 -0.03
N THR A 295 22.45 4.95 -0.15
CA THR A 295 22.12 4.11 1.01
C THR A 295 23.35 3.28 1.39
N THR A 296 23.78 3.38 2.64
CA THR A 296 25.00 2.70 3.13
C THR A 296 24.74 1.24 3.53
N TYR A 297 23.48 0.88 3.80
CA TYR A 297 23.10 -0.44 4.31
C TYR A 297 22.82 -1.46 3.19
N LEU A 298 22.25 -1.04 2.05
CA LEU A 298 21.91 -1.94 0.94
C LEU A 298 23.00 -1.94 -0.14
N ARG A 299 24.10 -2.68 0.11
CA ARG A 299 25.26 -2.75 -0.81
C ARG A 299 24.92 -3.25 -2.21
N THR A 300 23.86 -4.04 -2.36
CA THR A 300 23.44 -4.67 -3.62
C THR A 300 22.31 -3.92 -4.35
N ARG A 301 22.00 -2.68 -3.94
CA ARG A 301 20.87 -1.88 -4.46
C ARG A 301 20.81 -1.84 -5.98
N ASN A 302 21.91 -1.52 -6.66
CA ASN A 302 21.92 -1.39 -8.12
C ASN A 302 21.57 -2.70 -8.83
N THR A 303 22.11 -3.83 -8.34
CA THR A 303 21.80 -5.16 -8.89
C THR A 303 20.36 -5.55 -8.61
N TYR A 304 19.88 -5.32 -7.38
CA TYR A 304 18.50 -5.57 -6.98
C TYR A 304 17.51 -4.82 -7.87
N GLU A 305 17.65 -3.50 -8.00
CA GLU A 305 16.76 -2.68 -8.82
C GLU A 305 16.83 -3.08 -10.29
N ARG A 306 18.03 -3.34 -10.82
CA ARG A 306 18.18 -3.85 -12.19
C ARG A 306 17.41 -5.15 -12.40
N LEU A 307 17.52 -6.11 -11.49
CA LEU A 307 16.82 -7.39 -11.59
C LEU A 307 15.30 -7.21 -11.54
N CYS A 308 14.79 -6.35 -10.65
CA CYS A 308 13.36 -6.03 -10.61
C CYS A 308 12.84 -5.39 -11.91
N ARG A 309 13.70 -4.62 -12.60
CA ARG A 309 13.39 -3.99 -13.90
C ARG A 309 13.41 -4.94 -15.09
N THR A 310 13.87 -6.18 -14.94
CA THR A 310 13.92 -7.16 -16.04
C THR A 310 12.55 -7.75 -16.38
N GLN A 311 11.60 -7.76 -15.45
CA GLN A 311 10.22 -8.24 -15.70
C GLN A 311 10.14 -9.62 -16.42
N GLY A 312 11.11 -10.50 -16.17
CA GLY A 312 11.17 -11.82 -16.81
C GLY A 312 11.86 -11.86 -18.18
N THR A 313 12.40 -10.75 -18.70
CA THR A 313 13.20 -10.71 -19.95
C THR A 313 14.66 -11.17 -19.75
N GLN A 314 14.92 -12.04 -18.77
CA GLN A 314 16.24 -12.62 -18.52
C GLN A 314 16.64 -13.50 -19.73
N PRO A 315 17.95 -13.71 -20.00
CA PRO A 315 18.40 -14.57 -21.09
C PRO A 315 17.68 -15.92 -21.06
N THR A 316 16.95 -16.23 -22.12
CA THR A 316 16.08 -17.41 -22.18
C THR A 316 16.90 -18.71 -22.08
N HIS A 317 16.28 -19.74 -21.50
CA HIS A 317 16.82 -21.10 -21.31
C HIS A 317 17.59 -21.69 -22.50
N TYR A 318 17.27 -21.27 -23.73
CA TYR A 318 17.89 -21.76 -24.97
C TYR A 318 19.40 -21.51 -25.09
N GLU A 319 19.97 -20.58 -24.30
CA GLU A 319 21.41 -20.31 -24.33
C GLU A 319 22.22 -21.29 -23.47
N ASN A 320 21.60 -21.93 -22.47
CA ASN A 320 22.25 -22.92 -21.61
C ASN A 320 21.55 -24.28 -21.74
N PRO A 321 22.11 -25.24 -22.52
CA PRO A 321 21.47 -26.53 -22.79
C PRO A 321 21.31 -27.42 -21.55
N ARG A 322 21.87 -27.02 -20.39
CA ARG A 322 21.69 -27.71 -19.11
C ARG A 322 20.44 -27.26 -18.34
N LEU A 323 19.79 -26.18 -18.76
CA LEU A 323 18.50 -25.75 -18.23
C LEU A 323 17.39 -26.36 -19.10
N PHE A 324 16.41 -27.00 -18.48
CA PHE A 324 15.38 -27.73 -19.20
C PHE A 324 14.06 -27.73 -18.43
N CYS A 325 12.99 -28.05 -19.17
CA CYS A 325 11.67 -28.33 -18.61
C CYS A 325 11.34 -29.80 -18.79
N ASP A 326 10.78 -30.43 -17.76
CA ASP A 326 10.39 -31.84 -17.80
C ASP A 326 9.16 -32.15 -16.93
N TYR A 327 8.63 -33.35 -17.12
CA TYR A 327 7.64 -33.94 -16.23
C TYR A 327 8.37 -34.72 -15.14
N PHE A 328 8.58 -34.07 -14.00
CA PHE A 328 9.37 -34.58 -12.89
C PHE A 328 8.53 -35.46 -11.95
N ASN A 329 9.07 -36.64 -11.63
CA ASN A 329 8.41 -37.60 -10.74
C ASN A 329 9.24 -37.96 -9.50
N ASN A 330 10.52 -37.56 -9.43
CA ASN A 330 11.44 -37.86 -8.33
C ASN A 330 11.45 -39.34 -7.90
N ASP A 331 11.19 -40.28 -8.83
CA ASP A 331 10.97 -41.71 -8.54
C ASP A 331 9.92 -42.00 -7.44
N SER A 332 9.06 -41.02 -7.15
CA SER A 332 7.99 -41.12 -6.18
C SER A 332 6.82 -41.87 -6.79
N PRO A 333 6.33 -42.98 -6.17
CA PRO A 333 5.21 -43.75 -6.71
C PRO A 333 3.96 -42.89 -6.96
N GLY A 334 3.73 -41.86 -6.15
CA GLY A 334 2.61 -40.92 -6.32
C GLY A 334 2.76 -40.02 -7.55
N LEU A 335 3.98 -39.57 -7.86
CA LEU A 335 4.23 -38.66 -8.99
C LEU A 335 4.46 -39.39 -10.31
N LEU A 336 4.58 -40.74 -10.31
CA LEU A 336 4.55 -41.52 -11.55
C LEU A 336 3.20 -41.38 -12.28
N LEU A 337 2.09 -41.29 -11.54
CA LEU A 337 0.75 -41.15 -12.09
C LEU A 337 0.41 -39.70 -12.45
N GLN A 338 0.97 -38.74 -11.71
CA GLN A 338 0.74 -37.32 -11.91
C GLN A 338 2.07 -36.55 -11.74
N PRO A 339 2.93 -36.58 -12.78
CA PRO A 339 4.23 -35.90 -12.70
C PRO A 339 4.04 -34.38 -12.69
N ILE A 340 4.95 -33.69 -12.00
CA ILE A 340 4.92 -32.25 -11.84
C ILE A 340 5.72 -31.59 -12.97
N ARG A 341 5.16 -30.54 -13.55
CA ARG A 341 5.85 -29.74 -14.57
C ARG A 341 6.95 -28.93 -13.90
N ARG A 342 8.20 -29.29 -14.19
CA ARG A 342 9.38 -28.69 -13.60
C ARG A 342 10.14 -27.89 -14.66
N GLU A 343 10.66 -26.74 -14.27
CA GLU A 343 11.55 -25.90 -15.05
C GLU A 343 12.78 -25.56 -14.20
N VAL A 344 13.97 -25.95 -14.67
CA VAL A 344 15.23 -25.65 -13.98
C VAL A 344 15.68 -24.25 -14.38
N LEU A 345 15.62 -23.32 -13.44
CA LEU A 345 15.96 -21.90 -13.64
C LEU A 345 17.44 -21.62 -13.45
N SER A 346 18.07 -22.32 -12.50
CA SER A 346 19.49 -22.16 -12.22
C SER A 346 20.07 -23.46 -11.67
N LEU A 347 21.34 -23.72 -11.97
CA LEU A 347 22.11 -24.84 -11.41
C LEU A 347 22.95 -24.41 -10.21
N GLN A 348 23.34 -23.14 -10.14
CA GLN A 348 24.13 -22.57 -9.05
C GLN A 348 23.66 -21.12 -8.78
N PRO A 349 22.89 -20.89 -7.71
CA PRO A 349 22.34 -21.91 -6.81
C PRO A 349 21.30 -22.74 -7.57
N TYR A 350 21.02 -23.95 -7.10
CA TYR A 350 19.98 -24.77 -7.72
C TYR A 350 18.61 -24.18 -7.43
N VAL A 351 17.94 -23.67 -8.47
CA VAL A 351 16.62 -23.04 -8.37
C VAL A 351 15.70 -23.63 -9.42
N VAL A 352 14.51 -24.04 -8.98
CA VAL A 352 13.53 -24.76 -9.80
C VAL A 352 12.16 -24.17 -9.61
N LEU A 353 11.45 -24.00 -10.71
CA LEU A 353 10.04 -23.62 -10.76
C LEU A 353 9.18 -24.85 -11.08
N TYR A 354 8.15 -25.05 -10.27
CA TYR A 354 7.12 -26.07 -10.46
C TYR A 354 5.83 -25.38 -10.89
N HIS A 355 5.44 -25.60 -12.15
CA HIS A 355 4.26 -24.97 -12.75
C HIS A 355 2.98 -25.64 -12.27
N SER A 356 1.94 -24.84 -11.99
CA SER A 356 0.62 -25.32 -11.57
C SER A 356 0.70 -26.32 -10.40
N PHE A 357 1.51 -25.98 -9.39
CA PHE A 357 1.76 -26.81 -8.22
C PHE A 357 0.52 -26.94 -7.32
N ILE A 358 -0.28 -25.88 -7.25
CA ILE A 358 -1.59 -25.86 -6.59
C ILE A 358 -2.69 -25.52 -7.61
N THR A 359 -3.95 -25.66 -7.22
CA THR A 359 -5.09 -25.17 -8.01
C THR A 359 -5.60 -23.83 -7.48
N ASP A 360 -6.38 -23.10 -8.29
CA ASP A 360 -7.00 -21.83 -7.88
C ASP A 360 -7.80 -21.95 -6.58
N SER A 361 -8.57 -23.05 -6.44
CA SER A 361 -9.38 -23.31 -5.24
C SER A 361 -8.51 -23.60 -4.00
N GLU A 362 -7.37 -24.28 -4.18
CA GLU A 362 -6.40 -24.48 -3.09
C GLU A 362 -5.77 -23.14 -2.69
N ALA A 363 -5.39 -22.30 -3.67
CA ALA A 363 -4.82 -20.98 -3.43
C ALA A 363 -5.80 -20.08 -2.66
N GLU A 364 -7.06 -20.02 -3.11
CA GLU A 364 -8.14 -19.27 -2.45
C GLU A 364 -8.36 -19.74 -1.02
N SER A 365 -8.49 -21.05 -0.81
CA SER A 365 -8.66 -21.63 0.53
C SER A 365 -7.50 -21.25 1.47
N ILE A 366 -6.26 -21.27 0.98
CA ILE A 366 -5.08 -20.90 1.78
C ILE A 366 -5.10 -19.40 2.12
N ARG A 367 -5.46 -18.53 1.16
CA ARG A 367 -5.58 -17.09 1.42
C ARG A 367 -6.66 -16.81 2.46
N ASP A 368 -7.83 -17.42 2.34
CA ASP A 368 -8.97 -17.24 3.25
C ASP A 368 -8.64 -17.67 4.69
N LEU A 369 -8.00 -18.83 4.85
CA LEU A 369 -7.52 -19.30 6.15
C LEU A 369 -6.51 -18.32 6.79
N ALA A 370 -5.69 -17.66 5.96
CA ALA A 370 -4.68 -16.73 6.43
C ALA A 370 -5.22 -15.35 6.83
N GLN A 371 -6.35 -14.89 6.25
CA GLN A 371 -6.84 -13.51 6.40
C GLN A 371 -6.94 -13.06 7.86
N THR A 372 -7.52 -13.88 8.73
CA THR A 372 -7.73 -13.55 10.15
C THR A 372 -6.42 -13.48 10.95
N GLY A 373 -5.41 -14.24 10.53
CA GLY A 373 -4.11 -14.33 11.18
C GLY A 373 -3.07 -13.34 10.65
N LEU A 374 -3.39 -12.54 9.63
CA LEU A 374 -2.44 -11.59 9.06
C LEU A 374 -2.08 -10.51 10.08
N ARG A 375 -0.79 -10.41 10.37
CA ARG A 375 -0.20 -9.36 11.21
C ARG A 375 1.03 -8.81 10.53
N ARG A 376 1.45 -7.60 10.92
CA ARG A 376 2.64 -6.97 10.35
C ARG A 376 3.83 -7.93 10.45
N SER A 377 4.49 -8.20 9.32
CA SER A 377 5.64 -9.10 9.31
C SER A 377 6.80 -8.47 10.07
N VAL A 378 7.27 -9.16 11.09
CA VAL A 378 8.50 -8.85 11.83
C VAL A 378 9.64 -9.73 11.35
N VAL A 379 10.88 -9.27 11.52
CA VAL A 379 12.07 -10.05 11.24
C VAL A 379 12.84 -10.24 12.55
N ALA A 380 13.45 -11.41 12.72
CA ALA A 380 14.28 -11.70 13.86
C ALA A 380 15.66 -11.03 13.69
N SER A 381 15.77 -9.74 13.98
CA SER A 381 17.07 -9.04 14.03
C SER A 381 17.55 -8.88 15.47
N GLY A 382 18.43 -9.78 15.92
CA GLY A 382 18.99 -9.72 17.28
C GLY A 382 18.05 -10.23 18.37
N GLU A 383 18.07 -9.59 19.54
CA GLU A 383 17.29 -10.00 20.72
C GLU A 383 15.81 -9.55 20.70
N GLU A 384 15.45 -8.59 19.84
CA GLU A 384 14.08 -8.06 19.74
C GLU A 384 13.48 -8.21 18.33
N GLN A 385 12.19 -8.56 18.26
CA GLN A 385 11.41 -8.55 17.02
C GLN A 385 10.91 -7.13 16.75
N ALA A 386 11.54 -6.40 15.81
CA ALA A 386 11.10 -5.07 15.41
C ALA A 386 10.40 -5.09 14.04
N THR A 387 9.46 -4.16 13.84
CA THR A 387 8.97 -3.80 12.50
C THR A 387 10.11 -3.15 11.75
N ALA A 388 10.38 -3.59 10.52
CA ALA A 388 11.52 -3.12 9.77
C ALA A 388 11.13 -2.55 8.41
N GLU A 389 11.69 -1.40 8.06
CA GLU A 389 11.43 -0.71 6.79
C GLU A 389 11.83 -1.56 5.56
N TYR A 390 12.74 -2.53 5.74
CA TYR A 390 13.22 -3.44 4.70
C TYR A 390 12.28 -4.61 4.36
N ARG A 391 11.18 -4.80 5.11
CA ARG A 391 10.12 -5.77 4.78
C ARG A 391 8.76 -5.13 4.98
N ILE A 392 8.04 -4.88 3.88
CA ILE A 392 6.69 -4.30 3.89
C ILE A 392 5.68 -5.37 3.43
N SER A 393 5.14 -6.09 4.41
CA SER A 393 4.15 -7.16 4.22
C SER A 393 3.40 -7.47 5.52
N LYS A 394 2.28 -8.17 5.40
CA LYS A 394 1.65 -8.90 6.51
C LYS A 394 1.81 -10.41 6.33
N SER A 395 1.92 -11.14 7.43
CA SER A 395 2.07 -12.59 7.43
C SER A 395 1.17 -13.27 8.46
N ALA A 396 0.72 -14.46 8.12
CA ALA A 396 0.00 -15.40 8.98
C ALA A 396 0.71 -16.76 8.96
N TRP A 397 0.50 -17.57 10.00
CA TRP A 397 1.10 -18.90 10.10
C TRP A 397 0.00 -19.96 10.21
N LEU A 398 -0.06 -20.86 9.24
CA LEU A 398 -1.06 -21.92 9.18
C LEU A 398 -0.45 -23.24 9.62
N LYS A 399 -1.01 -23.81 10.68
CA LYS A 399 -0.70 -25.17 11.14
C LYS A 399 -1.38 -26.20 10.24
N GLU A 400 -0.82 -27.40 10.16
CA GLU A 400 -1.45 -28.53 9.45
C GLU A 400 -2.89 -28.79 9.93
N THR A 401 -3.12 -28.68 11.24
CA THR A 401 -4.43 -28.90 11.86
C THR A 401 -5.45 -27.81 11.56
N ALA A 402 -5.05 -26.70 10.94
CA ALA A 402 -5.97 -25.60 10.61
C ALA A 402 -6.98 -26.02 9.53
N HIS A 403 -6.53 -26.79 8.53
CA HIS A 403 -7.40 -27.28 7.46
C HIS A 403 -6.74 -28.45 6.71
N PRO A 404 -7.49 -29.46 6.25
CA PRO A 404 -6.94 -30.61 5.52
C PRO A 404 -6.12 -30.27 4.28
N ILE A 405 -6.34 -29.09 3.68
CA ILE A 405 -5.55 -28.62 2.53
C ILE A 405 -4.07 -28.45 2.88
N ILE A 406 -3.76 -27.99 4.10
CA ILE A 406 -2.38 -27.73 4.54
C ILE A 406 -1.61 -29.05 4.68
N GLY A 407 -2.24 -30.08 5.26
CA GLY A 407 -1.64 -31.42 5.33
C GLY A 407 -1.45 -32.06 3.96
N ARG A 408 -2.40 -31.89 3.04
CA ARG A 408 -2.22 -32.35 1.64
C ARG A 408 -1.07 -31.63 0.94
N LEU A 409 -0.90 -30.34 1.21
CA LEU A 409 0.20 -29.55 0.67
C LEU A 409 1.55 -30.05 1.19
N ASP A 410 1.66 -30.29 2.50
CA ASP A 410 2.87 -30.84 3.13
C ASP A 410 3.23 -32.23 2.56
N GLN A 411 2.24 -33.08 2.34
CA GLN A 411 2.43 -34.37 1.67
C GLN A 411 2.93 -34.20 0.23
N ARG A 412 2.36 -33.27 -0.53
CA ARG A 412 2.77 -32.97 -1.91
C ARG A 412 4.21 -32.46 -1.97
N ILE A 413 4.59 -31.55 -1.07
CA ILE A 413 5.97 -31.04 -0.96
C ILE A 413 6.93 -32.18 -0.60
N THR A 414 6.54 -33.06 0.34
CA THR A 414 7.35 -34.24 0.72
C THR A 414 7.58 -35.16 -0.47
N LEU A 415 6.52 -35.52 -1.22
CA LEU A 415 6.63 -36.40 -2.39
C LEU A 415 7.54 -35.80 -3.47
N LEU A 416 7.48 -34.48 -3.64
CA LEU A 416 8.24 -33.75 -4.66
C LEU A 416 9.72 -33.58 -4.31
N THR A 417 10.02 -33.27 -3.04
CA THR A 417 11.38 -32.90 -2.59
C THR A 417 12.12 -34.04 -1.90
N SER A 418 11.41 -35.11 -1.52
CA SER A 418 11.86 -36.16 -0.60
C SER A 418 12.23 -35.66 0.81
N LEU A 419 12.02 -34.38 1.11
CA LEU A 419 12.31 -33.81 2.42
C LEU A 419 11.14 -34.02 3.37
N ASN A 420 11.46 -34.24 4.64
CA ASN A 420 10.49 -34.27 5.71
C ASN A 420 10.03 -32.86 6.07
N VAL A 421 8.79 -32.50 5.74
CA VAL A 421 8.24 -31.17 6.01
C VAL A 421 7.24 -31.14 7.17
N GLN A 422 7.21 -32.21 7.96
CA GLN A 422 6.39 -32.30 9.16
C GLN A 422 7.10 -31.63 10.34
N PRO A 423 6.38 -30.95 11.25
CA PRO A 423 6.98 -30.40 12.47
C PRO A 423 7.68 -31.49 13.31
N PRO A 424 8.84 -31.21 13.92
CA PRO A 424 9.55 -29.92 13.95
C PRO A 424 10.53 -29.70 12.78
N TYR A 425 10.56 -30.58 11.78
CA TYR A 425 11.55 -30.58 10.70
C TYR A 425 11.29 -29.55 9.60
N ALA A 426 10.13 -28.88 9.65
CA ALA A 426 9.85 -27.67 8.89
C ALA A 426 8.94 -26.74 9.69
N GLU A 427 8.99 -25.46 9.35
CA GLU A 427 8.13 -24.44 9.94
C GLU A 427 6.68 -24.60 9.45
N TYR A 428 5.75 -23.97 10.18
CA TYR A 428 4.37 -23.84 9.71
C TYR A 428 4.32 -23.03 8.41
N LEU A 429 3.26 -23.23 7.62
CA LEU A 429 3.11 -22.54 6.35
C LEU A 429 2.94 -21.04 6.62
N GLN A 430 3.92 -20.23 6.23
CA GLN A 430 3.84 -18.78 6.36
C GLN A 430 3.17 -18.22 5.12
N VAL A 431 1.95 -17.69 5.26
CA VAL A 431 1.25 -16.98 4.20
C VAL A 431 1.54 -15.49 4.33
N VAL A 432 1.90 -14.83 3.23
CA VAL A 432 2.32 -13.42 3.20
C VAL A 432 1.52 -12.66 2.16
N ASN A 433 1.03 -11.47 2.51
CA ASN A 433 0.42 -10.51 1.59
C ASN A 433 1.25 -9.21 1.55
N TYR A 434 1.38 -8.64 0.35
CA TYR A 434 2.11 -7.41 0.12
C TYR A 434 1.15 -6.25 -0.21
N GLY A 435 1.39 -5.09 0.38
CA GLY A 435 0.63 -3.87 0.13
C GLY A 435 1.27 -2.94 -0.90
N ILE A 436 1.01 -1.64 -0.79
CA ILE A 436 1.49 -0.61 -1.73
C ILE A 436 3.02 -0.54 -1.68
N GLY A 437 3.66 -0.83 -2.82
CA GLY A 437 5.12 -0.97 -2.88
C GLY A 437 5.66 -2.06 -1.94
N GLY A 438 4.82 -3.01 -1.52
CA GLY A 438 5.17 -4.08 -0.61
C GLY A 438 6.30 -4.92 -1.19
N HIS A 439 7.33 -5.17 -0.38
CA HIS A 439 8.58 -5.79 -0.82
C HIS A 439 9.27 -6.50 0.34
N TYR A 440 10.33 -7.23 0.01
CA TYR A 440 11.29 -7.72 0.98
C TYR A 440 12.68 -7.50 0.38
N GLU A 441 13.47 -6.62 1.00
CA GLU A 441 14.85 -6.37 0.59
C GLU A 441 15.71 -7.66 0.57
N PRO A 442 16.85 -7.65 -0.14
CA PRO A 442 17.80 -8.76 -0.17
C PRO A 442 18.11 -9.37 1.20
N HIS A 443 17.82 -10.65 1.35
CA HIS A 443 18.03 -11.42 2.58
C HIS A 443 18.38 -12.88 2.29
N PHE A 444 18.85 -13.56 3.33
CA PHE A 444 19.03 -15.00 3.35
C PHE A 444 17.92 -15.63 4.18
N ASP A 445 17.45 -16.80 3.75
CA ASP A 445 16.55 -17.60 4.56
C ASP A 445 17.29 -18.41 5.61
N HIS A 446 18.56 -18.78 5.37
CA HIS A 446 19.41 -19.42 6.36
C HIS A 446 19.98 -18.40 7.36
N ALA A 447 20.31 -18.88 8.56
CA ALA A 447 21.02 -18.10 9.56
C ALA A 447 22.46 -17.79 9.11
N THR A 448 22.84 -16.51 9.12
CA THR A 448 24.18 -16.02 8.77
C THR A 448 25.09 -15.75 9.97
N SER A 449 24.58 -15.92 11.18
CA SER A 449 25.33 -15.76 12.43
C SER A 449 24.95 -16.87 13.41
N ALA A 450 25.95 -17.36 14.17
CA ALA A 450 25.74 -18.33 15.25
C ALA A 450 24.81 -17.82 16.37
N SER A 451 24.65 -16.50 16.50
CA SER A 451 23.71 -15.88 17.45
C SER A 451 22.27 -15.83 16.95
N SER A 452 22.00 -16.33 15.73
CA SER A 452 20.65 -16.30 15.15
C SER A 452 19.64 -17.02 16.06
N PRO A 453 18.46 -16.42 16.31
CA PRO A 453 17.38 -17.07 17.06
C PRO A 453 16.97 -18.43 16.49
N LEU A 454 17.21 -18.67 15.20
CA LEU A 454 16.90 -19.92 14.52
C LEU A 454 17.60 -21.12 15.19
N PHE A 455 18.83 -20.96 15.66
CA PHE A 455 19.57 -22.04 16.32
C PHE A 455 19.00 -22.39 17.70
N ARG A 456 18.19 -21.52 18.31
CA ARG A 456 17.52 -21.80 19.61
C ARG A 456 16.40 -22.84 19.49
N LEU A 457 15.96 -23.14 18.26
CA LEU A 457 14.90 -24.11 17.98
C LEU A 457 15.37 -25.57 18.07
N ASN A 458 16.69 -25.82 18.12
CA ASN A 458 17.29 -27.16 18.08
C ASN A 458 16.87 -27.99 16.84
N THR A 459 16.51 -27.33 15.73
CA THR A 459 16.15 -27.96 14.46
C THR A 459 17.23 -27.81 13.38
N GLY A 460 18.35 -27.16 13.72
CA GLY A 460 19.42 -26.84 12.75
C GLY A 460 19.09 -25.61 11.91
N ASN A 461 19.85 -25.38 10.85
CA ASN A 461 19.62 -24.24 9.95
C ASN A 461 18.48 -24.53 8.95
N ARG A 462 17.96 -23.52 8.26
CA ARG A 462 16.99 -23.71 7.16
C ARG A 462 17.74 -24.23 5.96
N VAL A 463 17.49 -25.48 5.58
CA VAL A 463 18.21 -26.23 4.55
C VAL A 463 17.69 -25.93 3.15
N ALA A 464 16.40 -25.64 3.03
CA ALA A 464 15.71 -25.35 1.78
C ALA A 464 14.50 -24.43 2.01
N THR A 465 14.11 -23.73 0.95
CA THR A 465 12.87 -22.97 0.90
C THR A 465 11.99 -23.48 -0.22
N PHE A 466 10.71 -23.66 0.10
CA PHE A 466 9.66 -23.95 -0.86
C PHE A 466 8.62 -22.83 -0.79
N MET A 467 8.59 -21.98 -1.81
CA MET A 467 7.71 -20.80 -1.87
C MET A 467 6.65 -20.99 -2.95
N ILE A 468 5.39 -20.75 -2.62
CA ILE A 468 4.25 -20.93 -3.54
C ILE A 468 3.65 -19.56 -3.83
N TYR A 469 3.43 -19.24 -5.09
CA TYR A 469 2.66 -18.07 -5.49
C TYR A 469 1.17 -18.40 -5.39
N LEU A 470 0.47 -17.70 -4.52
CA LEU A 470 -0.97 -17.90 -4.28
C LEU A 470 -1.84 -16.96 -5.11
N SER A 471 -1.26 -16.06 -5.89
CA SER A 471 -1.99 -15.12 -6.75
C SER A 471 -1.10 -14.64 -7.89
N SER A 472 -1.75 -14.05 -8.90
CA SER A 472 -1.08 -13.33 -9.99
C SER A 472 -0.76 -11.87 -9.61
N VAL A 473 0.22 -11.30 -10.29
CA VAL A 473 0.63 -9.90 -10.20
C VAL A 473 0.78 -9.40 -11.64
N ASP A 474 0.15 -8.27 -11.95
CA ASP A 474 0.14 -7.74 -13.31
C ASP A 474 1.49 -7.13 -13.69
N ALA A 475 2.14 -6.46 -12.74
CA ALA A 475 3.47 -5.89 -12.94
C ALA A 475 4.30 -5.86 -11.65
N GLY A 476 5.60 -6.13 -11.79
CA GLY A 476 6.55 -6.14 -10.68
C GLY A 476 6.46 -7.40 -9.83
N GLY A 477 6.82 -7.31 -8.55
CA GLY A 477 6.64 -8.41 -7.59
C GLY A 477 7.55 -9.63 -7.78
N SER A 478 8.47 -9.64 -8.74
CA SER A 478 9.37 -10.77 -9.01
C SER A 478 10.23 -11.19 -7.81
N THR A 479 10.72 -12.42 -7.80
CA THR A 479 11.70 -12.92 -6.82
C THR A 479 13.09 -12.82 -7.44
N ALA A 480 13.93 -11.92 -6.95
CA ALA A 480 15.26 -11.64 -7.50
C ALA A 480 16.35 -12.37 -6.70
N PHE A 481 17.18 -13.18 -7.36
CA PHE A 481 18.39 -13.78 -6.80
C PHE A 481 19.58 -12.90 -7.17
N ILE A 482 20.10 -12.19 -6.17
CA ILE A 482 20.96 -11.03 -6.36
C ILE A 482 22.34 -11.44 -6.86
N HIS A 483 22.96 -12.41 -6.21
CA HIS A 483 24.31 -12.90 -6.57
C HIS A 483 24.27 -13.83 -7.78
N ALA A 484 23.23 -14.66 -7.89
CA ALA A 484 22.97 -15.47 -9.09
C ALA A 484 22.55 -14.66 -10.33
N ASN A 485 22.23 -13.37 -10.13
CA ASN A 485 21.93 -12.41 -11.18
C ASN A 485 20.76 -12.79 -12.11
N PHE A 486 19.67 -13.30 -11.55
CA PHE A 486 18.42 -13.53 -12.28
C PHE A 486 17.20 -13.23 -11.40
N SER A 487 16.01 -13.16 -12.01
CA SER A 487 14.75 -12.98 -11.30
C SER A 487 13.66 -13.85 -11.89
N VAL A 488 12.80 -14.36 -11.03
CA VAL A 488 11.65 -15.18 -11.39
C VAL A 488 10.39 -14.32 -11.31
N PRO A 489 9.60 -14.19 -12.39
CA PRO A 489 8.34 -13.47 -12.32
C PRO A 489 7.36 -14.17 -11.37
N VAL A 490 6.28 -13.48 -11.00
CA VAL A 490 5.20 -14.11 -10.24
C VAL A 490 4.37 -14.93 -11.21
N LEU A 491 4.34 -16.25 -11.01
CA LEU A 491 3.48 -17.15 -11.77
C LEU A 491 2.45 -17.75 -10.82
N GLU A 492 1.19 -17.39 -11.01
CA GLU A 492 0.09 -17.88 -10.19
C GLU A 492 0.08 -19.41 -10.12
N ASN A 493 -0.18 -19.93 -8.92
CA ASN A 493 -0.20 -21.36 -8.59
C ASN A 493 1.12 -22.12 -8.78
N ALA A 494 2.20 -21.46 -9.22
CA ALA A 494 3.50 -22.08 -9.31
C ALA A 494 4.23 -22.08 -7.96
N ALA A 495 5.22 -22.94 -7.82
CA ALA A 495 6.08 -22.99 -6.64
C ALA A 495 7.56 -22.93 -7.02
N LEU A 496 8.33 -22.17 -6.27
CA LEU A 496 9.77 -22.04 -6.39
C LEU A 496 10.45 -22.83 -5.28
N PHE A 497 11.50 -23.56 -5.65
CA PHE A 497 12.32 -24.31 -4.71
C PHE A 497 13.79 -23.99 -4.90
N TRP A 498 14.51 -23.82 -3.79
CA TRP A 498 15.96 -23.72 -3.77
C TRP A 498 16.55 -24.25 -2.48
N TRP A 499 17.82 -24.65 -2.55
CA TRP A 499 18.60 -25.02 -1.37
C TRP A 499 19.23 -23.77 -0.77
N ASN A 500 19.08 -23.56 0.54
CA ASN A 500 19.68 -22.43 1.24
C ASN A 500 21.10 -22.71 1.72
N LEU A 501 21.44 -23.99 1.84
CA LEU A 501 22.74 -24.47 2.32
C LEU A 501 23.39 -25.34 1.24
N HIS A 502 24.71 -25.33 1.21
CA HIS A 502 25.54 -26.37 0.62
C HIS A 502 25.34 -27.71 1.35
N ARG A 503 25.75 -28.84 0.75
CA ARG A 503 25.67 -30.19 1.34
C ARG A 503 26.58 -30.35 2.56
N ASN A 504 27.60 -29.52 2.72
CA ASN A 504 28.42 -29.40 3.93
C ASN A 504 27.75 -28.61 5.07
N GLY A 505 26.53 -28.08 4.85
CA GLY A 505 25.75 -27.33 5.83
C GLY A 505 26.07 -25.82 5.89
N GLN A 506 27.05 -25.33 5.13
CA GLN A 506 27.33 -23.89 5.05
C GLN A 506 26.23 -23.16 4.25
N GLY A 507 25.94 -21.92 4.65
CA GLY A 507 25.01 -21.06 3.92
C GLY A 507 25.48 -20.76 2.50
N ASP A 508 24.60 -20.94 1.52
CA ASP A 508 24.92 -20.65 0.12
C ASP A 508 24.74 -19.15 -0.14
N GLY A 509 25.86 -18.46 -0.36
CA GLY A 509 25.88 -17.02 -0.61
C GLY A 509 25.10 -16.62 -1.87
N ASP A 510 24.98 -17.48 -2.87
CA ASP A 510 24.29 -17.15 -4.11
C ASP A 510 22.76 -17.11 -3.96
N THR A 511 22.25 -17.60 -2.82
CA THR A 511 20.82 -17.60 -2.45
C THR A 511 20.32 -16.29 -1.87
N LEU A 512 21.17 -15.25 -1.80
CA LEU A 512 20.73 -13.91 -1.41
C LEU A 512 19.60 -13.47 -2.37
N HIS A 513 18.39 -13.36 -1.85
CA HIS A 513 17.20 -13.13 -2.67
C HIS A 513 16.30 -12.06 -2.08
N ALA A 514 15.43 -11.50 -2.91
CA ALA A 514 14.55 -10.40 -2.57
C ALA A 514 13.18 -10.57 -3.22
N GLY A 515 12.14 -10.08 -2.55
CA GLY A 515 10.86 -9.80 -3.19
C GLY A 515 10.89 -8.39 -3.77
N CYS A 516 10.88 -8.26 -5.10
CA CYS A 516 10.74 -6.97 -5.76
C CYS A 516 9.41 -6.31 -5.35
N PRO A 517 9.34 -4.97 -5.28
CA PRO A 517 8.11 -4.29 -4.92
C PRO A 517 6.99 -4.62 -5.91
N VAL A 518 5.79 -4.88 -5.40
CA VAL A 518 4.62 -5.08 -6.27
C VAL A 518 4.28 -3.75 -6.93
N LEU A 519 4.31 -3.69 -8.27
CA LEU A 519 3.98 -2.47 -9.00
C LEU A 519 2.46 -2.38 -9.21
N VAL A 520 1.86 -3.44 -9.76
CA VAL A 520 0.40 -3.56 -9.94
C VAL A 520 -0.04 -5.00 -9.67
N GLY A 521 -1.13 -5.17 -8.92
CA GLY A 521 -1.72 -6.47 -8.59
C GLY A 521 -1.61 -6.80 -7.10
N ASP A 522 -2.16 -7.94 -6.69
CA ASP A 522 -2.22 -8.37 -5.29
C ASP A 522 -1.35 -9.60 -5.08
N LYS A 523 -0.14 -9.42 -4.52
CA LYS A 523 0.80 -10.51 -4.34
C LYS A 523 0.56 -11.26 -3.04
N TRP A 524 0.31 -12.55 -3.17
CA TRP A 524 0.27 -13.50 -2.06
C TRP A 524 1.28 -14.62 -2.29
N VAL A 525 2.03 -14.96 -1.25
CA VAL A 525 2.95 -16.11 -1.27
C VAL A 525 2.79 -16.96 -0.02
N ALA A 526 3.07 -18.25 -0.14
CA ALA A 526 3.21 -19.14 1.00
C ALA A 526 4.64 -19.70 1.06
N ASN A 527 5.33 -19.51 2.16
CA ASN A 527 6.66 -20.06 2.41
C ASN A 527 6.57 -21.28 3.32
N LYS A 528 7.27 -22.35 2.93
CA LYS A 528 7.58 -23.50 3.76
C LYS A 528 9.10 -23.58 3.90
N TRP A 529 9.60 -23.23 5.08
CA TRP A 529 11.01 -23.37 5.41
C TRP A 529 11.28 -24.74 6.01
N ILE A 530 12.23 -25.46 5.43
CA ILE A 530 12.58 -26.82 5.82
C ILE A 530 13.89 -26.74 6.59
N HIS A 531 13.97 -27.42 7.72
CA HIS A 531 15.15 -27.46 8.58
C HIS A 531 16.10 -28.60 8.20
N GLU A 532 17.36 -28.43 8.57
CA GLU A 532 18.45 -29.39 8.33
C GLU A 532 18.24 -30.71 9.08
N TYR A 533 17.83 -30.66 10.35
CA TYR A 533 17.62 -31.87 11.14
C TYR A 533 16.36 -32.60 10.68
N GLY A 534 16.39 -33.94 10.72
CA GLY A 534 15.36 -34.81 10.17
C GLY A 534 15.51 -35.10 8.67
N GLN A 535 16.55 -34.58 8.03
CA GLN A 535 16.87 -34.79 6.62
C GLN A 535 18.12 -35.66 6.40
N GLU A 536 18.73 -36.20 7.43
CA GLU A 536 20.06 -36.83 7.39
C GLU A 536 20.14 -38.00 6.39
N PHE A 537 19.04 -38.73 6.26
CA PHE A 537 18.94 -39.85 5.32
C PHE A 537 18.35 -39.47 3.96
N GLN A 538 17.68 -38.32 3.87
CA GLN A 538 17.04 -37.82 2.65
C GLN A 538 17.98 -36.93 1.84
N ARG A 539 18.76 -36.08 2.51
CA ARG A 539 19.77 -35.19 1.93
C ARG A 539 21.15 -35.57 2.47
N ARG A 540 21.73 -36.64 1.92
CA ARG A 540 23.07 -37.10 2.32
C ARG A 540 24.14 -36.03 2.04
N CYS A 541 25.08 -35.88 2.96
CA CYS A 541 26.26 -35.04 2.78
C CYS A 541 27.06 -35.50 1.56
N SER A 542 27.74 -34.56 0.89
CA SER A 542 28.69 -34.91 -0.15
C SER A 542 29.97 -35.48 0.48
N PRO A 543 30.65 -36.44 -0.17
CA PRO A 543 32.03 -36.76 0.20
C PRO A 543 33.00 -35.60 -0.09
N ASN A 544 32.59 -34.61 -0.90
CA ASN A 544 33.34 -33.39 -1.13
C ASN A 544 32.99 -32.35 -0.03
N PRO A 545 33.96 -31.91 0.80
CA PRO A 545 33.70 -30.95 1.88
C PRO A 545 33.38 -29.53 1.39
N GLU A 546 33.62 -29.21 0.11
CA GLU A 546 33.28 -27.92 -0.50
C GLU A 546 31.88 -27.89 -1.15
N GLU A 547 31.23 -29.05 -1.29
CA GLU A 547 29.87 -29.18 -1.80
C GLU A 547 28.82 -29.13 -0.71
#